data_AF-A0A6A1UMZ1-F1
#
_entry.id   AF-A0A6A1UMZ1-F1
#
_cell.length_a   1.000
_cell.length_b   1.000
_cell.length_c   1.000
_cell.angle_alpha   90.00
_cell.angle_beta   90.00
_cell.angle_gamma   90.00
#
_symmetry.space_group_name_H-M   'P 1'
#
loop_
_entity.id
_entity.type
_entity.pdbx_description
1 polymer ?
#
loop_
_entity_poly.entity_id
_entity_poly.type
_entity_poly.pdbx_seq_one_letter_code
_entity_poly.pdbx_strand_id
1 'polypeptide(L)'
;MTKRFTIPEPPLGDIVKSWFLKDLGEKWRNYKCSLKQKFFDEAFTPQYVKNNAPTDVNLEQFCKLVDFWYSDAGRHRSHAGKQNRSLQTTVHTAGSKSFARYAHELEQRQYQDVANNNHVSPAIHRSSHASRKRVLVRYKHK
;
A
#
# COMPACT_ATOMS: atom_id res chain seq x y z
N MET A 1 -8.95 4.45 -45.62
CA MET A 1 -8.35 4.74 -44.29
C MET A 1 -8.45 3.49 -43.43
N THR A 2 -7.36 2.75 -43.27
CA THR A 2 -7.33 1.55 -42.42
C THR A 2 -7.26 1.99 -40.96
N LYS A 3 -8.19 1.52 -40.13
CA LYS A 3 -8.17 1.82 -38.68
C LYS A 3 -6.95 1.12 -38.08
N ARG A 4 -5.90 1.91 -37.81
CA ARG A 4 -4.57 1.43 -37.36
C ARG A 4 -4.60 0.83 -35.94
N PHE A 5 -5.67 1.08 -35.19
CA PHE A 5 -5.93 0.49 -33.88
C PHE A 5 -7.35 -0.10 -33.85
N THR A 6 -7.43 -1.41 -33.98
CA THR A 6 -8.67 -2.18 -33.77
C THR A 6 -8.54 -2.90 -32.44
N ILE A 7 -9.41 -2.57 -31.50
CA ILE A 7 -9.49 -3.28 -30.22
C ILE A 7 -10.07 -4.67 -30.53
N PRO A 8 -9.42 -5.78 -30.12
CA PRO A 8 -9.93 -7.11 -30.39
C PRO A 8 -11.27 -7.34 -29.71
N GLU A 9 -12.13 -8.16 -30.32
CA GLU A 9 -13.42 -8.53 -29.77
C GLU A 9 -13.28 -9.29 -28.43
N PRO A 10 -14.31 -9.31 -27.58
CA PRO A 10 -14.30 -10.07 -26.34
C PRO A 10 -14.01 -11.56 -26.60
N PRO A 11 -13.33 -12.28 -25.69
CA PRO A 11 -12.85 -11.89 -24.36
C PRO A 11 -11.46 -11.23 -24.34
N LEU A 12 -10.75 -11.20 -25.48
CA LEU A 12 -9.37 -10.70 -25.56
C LEU A 12 -9.31 -9.17 -25.42
N GLY A 13 -10.30 -8.45 -25.97
CA GLY A 13 -10.44 -7.00 -25.79
C GLY A 13 -10.51 -6.56 -24.33
N ASP A 14 -11.22 -7.32 -23.49
CA ASP A 14 -11.42 -6.95 -22.09
C ASP A 14 -10.16 -7.21 -21.24
N ILE A 15 -9.41 -8.26 -21.57
CA ILE A 15 -8.11 -8.53 -20.96
C ILE A 15 -7.15 -7.37 -21.29
N VAL A 16 -7.04 -6.99 -22.56
CA VAL A 16 -6.14 -5.91 -22.99
C VAL A 16 -6.53 -4.57 -22.36
N LYS A 17 -7.82 -4.23 -22.32
CA LYS A 17 -8.31 -3.02 -21.62
C LYS A 17 -7.99 -3.05 -20.13
N SER A 18 -8.19 -4.18 -19.47
CA SER A 18 -7.88 -4.35 -18.03
C SER A 18 -6.40 -4.14 -17.75
N TRP A 19 -5.52 -4.74 -18.55
CA TRP A 19 -4.08 -4.53 -18.45
C TRP A 19 -3.68 -3.07 -18.70
N PHE A 20 -4.23 -2.46 -19.74
CA PHE A 20 -3.96 -1.06 -20.07
C PHE A 20 -4.38 -0.09 -18.95
N LEU A 21 -5.58 -0.28 -18.38
CA LEU A 21 -6.05 0.53 -17.25
C LEU A 21 -5.19 0.34 -15.99
N LYS A 22 -4.68 -0.88 -15.76
CA LYS A 22 -3.73 -1.14 -14.66
C LYS A 22 -2.41 -0.42 -14.87
N ASP A 23 -1.83 -0.49 -16.07
CA ASP A 23 -0.57 0.17 -16.41
C ASP A 23 -0.69 1.70 -16.30
N LEU A 24 -1.76 2.28 -16.85
CA LEU A 24 -2.05 3.71 -16.69
C LEU A 24 -2.23 4.10 -15.23
N GLY A 25 -2.97 3.28 -14.47
CA GLY A 25 -3.17 3.50 -13.04
C GLY A 25 -1.86 3.46 -12.26
N GLU A 26 -0.95 2.56 -12.62
CA GLU A 26 0.37 2.46 -12.02
C GLU A 26 1.25 3.67 -12.37
N LYS A 27 1.32 4.06 -13.64
CA LYS A 27 2.03 5.28 -14.08
C LYS A 27 1.50 6.51 -13.35
N TRP A 28 0.18 6.65 -13.23
CA TRP A 28 -0.43 7.76 -12.49
C TRP A 28 -0.10 7.74 -11.00
N ARG A 29 -0.14 6.55 -10.37
CA ARG A 29 0.25 6.39 -8.97
C ARG A 29 1.71 6.78 -8.74
N ASN A 30 2.61 6.33 -9.61
CA ASN A 30 4.04 6.62 -9.54
C ASN A 30 4.31 8.11 -9.75
N TYR A 31 3.65 8.72 -10.74
CA TYR A 31 3.76 10.14 -11.02
C TYR A 31 3.30 11.00 -9.81
N LYS A 32 2.16 10.68 -9.19
CA LYS A 32 1.73 11.35 -7.94
C LYS A 32 2.74 11.19 -6.79
N CYS A 33 3.40 10.05 -6.71
CA CYS A 33 4.44 9.82 -5.71
C CYS A 33 5.65 10.74 -5.96
N SER A 34 6.12 10.82 -7.20
CA SER A 34 7.21 11.71 -7.60
C SER A 34 6.84 13.19 -7.41
N LEU A 35 5.60 13.57 -7.70
CA LEU A 35 5.10 14.92 -7.41
C LEU A 35 5.13 15.22 -5.91
N LYS A 36 4.62 14.29 -5.09
CA LYS A 36 4.67 14.45 -3.64
C LYS A 36 6.12 14.62 -3.18
N GLN A 37 7.04 13.79 -3.67
CA GLN A 37 8.45 13.89 -3.28
C GLN A 37 9.09 15.25 -3.61
N LYS A 38 8.71 15.87 -4.72
CA LYS A 38 9.29 17.16 -5.17
C LYS A 38 8.67 18.37 -4.48
N PHE A 39 7.37 18.34 -4.20
CA PHE A 39 6.60 19.52 -3.80
C PHE A 39 6.03 19.45 -2.38
N PHE A 40 5.99 18.27 -1.76
CA PHE A 40 5.53 18.14 -0.39
C PHE A 40 6.69 18.39 0.58
N ASP A 41 6.58 19.48 1.32
CA ASP A 41 7.39 19.75 2.49
C ASP A 41 6.48 20.09 3.67
N GLU A 42 6.76 19.49 4.83
CA GLU A 42 6.04 19.78 6.07
C GLU A 42 6.34 21.21 6.57
N ALA A 43 7.45 21.83 6.12
CA ALA A 43 7.81 23.21 6.44
C ALA A 43 7.06 24.26 5.61
N PHE A 44 6.48 23.88 4.45
CA PHE A 44 5.78 24.83 3.59
C PHE A 44 4.26 24.85 3.83
N THR A 45 3.65 26.01 3.58
CA THR A 45 2.19 26.15 3.63
C THR A 45 1.55 25.51 2.39
N PRO A 46 0.33 24.97 2.50
CA PRO A 46 -0.39 24.40 1.35
C PRO A 46 -0.55 25.40 0.19
N GLN A 47 -0.72 26.68 0.52
CA GLN A 47 -0.83 27.76 -0.48
C GLN A 47 0.47 27.96 -1.26
N TYR A 48 1.62 27.93 -0.58
CA TYR A 48 2.92 28.01 -1.25
C TYR A 48 3.11 26.84 -2.22
N VAL A 49 2.75 25.62 -1.81
CA VAL A 49 2.84 24.44 -2.68
C VAL A 49 1.93 24.56 -3.90
N LYS A 50 0.68 25.04 -3.72
CA LYS A 50 -0.26 25.27 -4.82
C LYS A 50 0.24 26.31 -5.83
N ASN A 51 0.92 27.37 -5.35
CA ASN A 51 1.45 28.41 -6.22
C ASN A 51 2.68 27.94 -7.03
N ASN A 52 3.42 26.95 -6.52
CA ASN A 52 4.56 26.34 -7.21
C ASN A 52 4.14 25.09 -8.01
N ALA A 53 2.89 25.02 -8.46
CA ALA A 53 2.40 23.90 -9.25
C ALA A 53 3.19 23.74 -10.56
N PRO A 54 3.52 22.50 -10.98
CA PRO A 54 4.13 22.25 -12.27
C PRO A 54 3.23 22.66 -13.43
N THR A 55 3.81 23.21 -14.50
CA THR A 55 3.08 23.60 -15.72
C THR A 55 2.52 22.40 -16.49
N ASP A 56 3.10 21.21 -16.31
CA ASP A 56 2.65 19.96 -16.95
C ASP A 56 1.45 19.30 -16.25
N VAL A 57 1.04 19.79 -15.08
CA VAL A 57 -0.07 19.22 -14.30
C VAL A 57 -1.31 20.10 -14.40
N ASN A 58 -2.48 19.47 -14.46
CA ASN A 58 -3.74 20.18 -14.30
C ASN A 58 -3.82 20.83 -12.89
N LEU A 59 -3.88 22.15 -12.85
CA LEU A 59 -3.84 22.95 -11.62
C LEU A 59 -4.96 22.56 -10.63
N GLU A 60 -6.18 22.31 -11.12
CA GLU A 60 -7.31 21.94 -10.27
C GLU A 60 -7.07 20.59 -9.58
N GLN A 61 -6.58 19.61 -10.35
CA GLN A 61 -6.23 18.29 -9.81
C GLN A 61 -5.07 18.38 -8.82
N PHE A 62 -4.08 19.22 -9.10
CA PHE A 62 -2.96 19.46 -8.21
C PHE A 62 -3.40 20.10 -6.89
N CYS A 63 -4.25 21.13 -6.94
CA CYS A 63 -4.80 21.78 -5.75
C CYS A 63 -5.54 20.79 -4.84
N LYS A 64 -6.41 19.94 -5.41
CA LYS A 64 -7.11 18.88 -4.66
C LYS A 64 -6.14 17.88 -4.03
N LEU A 65 -5.05 17.56 -4.73
CA LEU A 65 -4.02 16.65 -4.24
C LEU A 65 -3.23 17.24 -3.07
N VAL A 66 -2.86 18.53 -3.15
CA VAL A 66 -2.19 19.27 -2.09
C VAL A 66 -3.11 19.35 -0.86
N ASP A 67 -4.38 19.71 -1.04
CA ASP A 67 -5.36 19.74 0.06
C ASP A 67 -5.45 18.38 0.76
N PHE A 68 -5.46 17.30 -0.02
CA PHE A 68 -5.44 15.95 0.54
C PHE A 68 -4.16 15.66 1.33
N TRP A 69 -2.97 16.06 0.85
CA TRP A 69 -1.71 15.83 1.55
C TRP A 69 -1.63 16.51 2.91
N TYR A 70 -2.14 17.74 3.01
CA TYR A 70 -2.14 18.52 4.26
C TYR A 70 -3.35 18.24 5.16
N SER A 71 -4.38 17.54 4.67
CA SER A 71 -5.51 17.09 5.49
C SER A 71 -5.08 16.09 6.56
N ASP A 72 -5.85 16.00 7.65
CA ASP A 72 -5.64 15.01 8.71
C ASP A 72 -5.66 13.57 8.19
N ALA A 73 -6.56 13.27 7.24
CA ALA A 73 -6.63 11.95 6.62
C ALA A 73 -5.34 11.60 5.85
N GLY A 74 -4.77 12.59 5.15
CA GLY A 74 -3.52 12.44 4.41
C GLY A 74 -2.33 12.22 5.35
N ARG A 75 -2.23 13.03 6.41
CA ARG A 75 -1.21 12.91 7.45
C ARG A 75 -1.29 11.57 8.18
N HIS A 76 -2.48 11.18 8.64
CA HIS A 76 -2.70 9.90 9.32
C HIS A 76 -2.26 8.72 8.44
N ARG A 77 -2.65 8.73 7.16
CA ARG A 77 -2.23 7.69 6.19
C ARG A 77 -0.71 7.65 6.03
N SER A 78 -0.06 8.81 5.96
CA SER A 78 1.40 8.93 5.85
C SER A 78 2.10 8.36 7.08
N HIS A 79 1.66 8.76 8.29
CA HIS A 79 2.21 8.26 9.55
C HIS A 79 2.01 6.75 9.71
N ALA A 80 0.80 6.24 9.47
CA ALA A 80 0.53 4.80 9.51
C ALA A 80 1.41 4.02 8.52
N GLY A 81 1.62 4.56 7.31
CA GLY A 81 2.53 3.99 6.33
C GLY A 81 3.98 3.93 6.81
N LYS A 82 4.49 5.03 7.38
CA LYS A 82 5.84 5.10 7.98
C LYS A 82 5.99 4.09 9.13
N GLN A 83 5.01 4.01 10.03
CA GLN A 83 4.99 3.05 11.14
C GLN A 83 4.94 1.59 10.65
N ASN A 84 4.08 1.28 9.67
CA ASN A 84 4.02 -0.07 9.11
C ASN A 84 5.35 -0.46 8.46
N ARG A 85 6.01 0.49 7.76
CA ARG A 85 7.31 0.24 7.16
C ARG A 85 8.41 0.02 8.21
N SER A 86 8.40 0.76 9.32
CA SER A 86 9.37 0.54 10.41
C SER A 86 9.14 -0.79 11.13
N LEU A 87 7.89 -1.27 11.19
CA LEU A 87 7.54 -2.57 11.77
C LEU A 87 7.76 -3.75 10.79
N GLN A 88 8.03 -3.47 9.51
CA GLN A 88 8.24 -4.51 8.51
C GLN A 88 9.61 -5.19 8.72
N THR A 89 9.60 -6.34 9.40
CA THR A 89 10.81 -7.13 9.71
C THR A 89 11.12 -8.24 8.69
N THR A 90 10.17 -8.53 7.79
CA THR A 90 10.34 -9.56 6.76
C THR A 90 11.02 -8.99 5.52
N VAL A 91 12.21 -9.50 5.21
CA VAL A 91 12.88 -9.31 3.92
C VAL A 91 12.12 -10.06 2.83
N HIS A 92 11.93 -9.44 1.66
CA HIS A 92 11.11 -9.96 0.55
C HIS A 92 11.64 -11.26 -0.08
N THR A 93 12.82 -11.71 0.35
CA THR A 93 13.37 -13.01 0.02
C THR A 93 13.37 -13.83 1.29
N ALA A 94 12.39 -14.72 1.46
CA ALA A 94 12.44 -15.75 2.50
C ALA A 94 13.59 -16.77 2.24
N GLY A 95 14.39 -16.57 1.19
CA GLY A 95 15.28 -17.58 0.64
C GLY A 95 14.45 -18.76 0.11
N SER A 96 15.01 -19.96 0.14
CA SER A 96 14.31 -21.22 -0.18
C SER A 96 13.29 -21.65 0.87
N LYS A 97 12.89 -20.75 1.78
CA LYS A 97 12.00 -21.05 2.89
C LYS A 97 10.55 -20.78 2.49
N SER A 98 9.72 -21.81 2.60
CA SER A 98 8.30 -21.69 2.31
C SER A 98 7.60 -20.77 3.32
N PHE A 99 6.53 -20.08 2.87
CA PHE A 99 5.65 -19.31 3.76
C PHE A 99 5.06 -20.17 4.89
N ALA A 100 4.82 -21.46 4.63
CA ALA A 100 4.36 -22.40 5.65
C ALA A 100 5.39 -22.57 6.78
N ARG A 101 6.68 -22.70 6.45
CA ARG A 101 7.76 -22.75 7.46
C ARG A 101 7.88 -21.44 8.22
N TYR A 102 7.75 -20.31 7.54
CA TYR A 102 7.78 -19.00 8.19
C TYR A 102 6.62 -18.84 9.19
N ALA A 103 5.41 -19.25 8.81
CA ALA A 103 4.25 -19.23 9.69
C ALA A 103 4.44 -20.13 10.92
N HIS A 104 4.96 -21.34 10.72
CA HIS A 104 5.24 -22.29 11.81
C HIS A 104 6.32 -21.77 12.78
N GLU A 105 7.38 -21.14 12.28
CA GLU A 105 8.41 -20.55 13.15
C GLU A 105 7.92 -19.31 13.90
N LEU A 106 7.06 -18.50 13.29
CA LEU A 106 6.40 -17.39 14.00
C LEU A 106 5.52 -17.92 15.12
N GLU A 107 4.77 -19.00 14.86
CA GLU A 107 3.96 -19.69 15.87
C GLU A 107 4.85 -20.20 17.02
N GLN A 108 5.95 -20.90 16.72
CA GLN A 108 6.89 -21.38 17.74
C GLN A 108 7.54 -20.24 18.55
N ARG A 109 7.91 -19.12 17.92
CA ARG A 109 8.43 -17.95 18.64
C ARG A 109 7.39 -17.35 19.58
N GLN A 110 6.14 -17.24 19.15
CA GLN A 110 5.05 -16.80 20.03
C GLN A 110 4.88 -17.73 21.22
N TYR A 111 4.96 -19.06 21.02
CA TYR A 111 4.92 -20.05 22.09
C TYR A 111 6.13 -19.96 23.05
N GLN A 112 7.33 -19.66 22.56
CA GLN A 112 8.52 -19.43 23.38
C GLN A 112 8.42 -18.15 24.21
N ASP A 113 7.86 -17.07 23.64
CA ASP A 113 7.66 -15.79 24.34
C ASP A 113 6.60 -15.89 25.46
N VAL A 114 5.57 -16.75 25.31
CA VAL A 114 4.59 -17.05 26.37
C VAL A 114 5.11 -18.08 27.39
N ALA A 115 6.01 -18.99 27.03
CA ALA A 115 6.64 -19.89 28.01
C ALA A 115 7.51 -19.11 29.02
N ASN A 116 8.06 -17.96 28.61
CA ASN A 116 8.83 -17.08 29.50
C ASN A 116 7.97 -16.09 30.32
N ASN A 117 6.66 -15.99 30.05
CA ASN A 117 5.73 -15.17 30.82
C ASN A 117 4.54 -16.03 31.20
N ASN A 118 4.56 -16.62 32.41
CA ASN A 118 3.46 -17.39 33.00
C ASN A 118 2.09 -16.68 32.81
N HIS A 119 1.40 -16.98 31.71
CA HIS A 119 -0.02 -16.75 31.51
C HIS A 119 -0.53 -17.68 30.41
N VAL A 120 -1.59 -18.39 30.77
CA VAL A 120 -2.34 -19.45 30.10
C VAL A 120 -2.60 -19.21 28.59
N SER A 121 -2.45 -20.27 27.78
CA SER A 121 -2.63 -20.30 26.32
C SER A 121 -4.09 -20.07 25.86
N PRO A 122 -4.33 -19.42 24.71
CA PRO A 122 -5.61 -19.53 24.01
C PRO A 122 -5.56 -20.58 22.89
N ALA A 123 -6.45 -21.56 22.96
CA ALA A 123 -6.71 -22.53 21.91
C ALA A 123 -7.16 -21.83 20.61
N ILE A 124 -6.47 -22.08 19.49
CA ILE A 124 -6.88 -21.56 18.17
C ILE A 124 -7.72 -22.61 17.45
N HIS A 125 -9.02 -22.32 17.32
CA HIS A 125 -9.99 -23.10 16.54
C HIS A 125 -9.64 -23.02 15.03
N ARG A 126 -9.38 -24.17 14.38
CA ARG A 126 -9.20 -24.25 12.92
C ARG A 126 -10.57 -24.10 12.23
N SER A 127 -10.90 -22.90 11.76
CA SER A 127 -11.98 -22.75 10.77
C SER A 127 -11.44 -22.94 9.36
N SER A 128 -11.93 -23.98 8.70
CA SER A 128 -11.77 -24.20 7.26
C SER A 128 -12.61 -23.19 6.46
N HIS A 129 -12.17 -22.88 5.25
CA HIS A 129 -12.80 -22.02 4.22
C HIS A 129 -12.59 -20.48 4.26
N ALA A 130 -11.78 -20.05 3.28
CA ALA A 130 -11.96 -18.86 2.43
C ALA A 130 -12.28 -17.49 3.08
N SER A 131 -11.22 -16.76 3.46
CA SER A 131 -11.08 -15.31 3.17
C SER A 131 -9.69 -14.80 3.56
N ARG A 132 -8.74 -14.90 2.62
CA ARG A 132 -7.47 -14.17 2.73
C ARG A 132 -7.73 -12.69 2.46
N LYS A 133 -7.92 -11.88 3.51
CA LYS A 133 -7.67 -10.43 3.53
C LYS A 133 -7.85 -9.94 4.98
N ARG A 134 -6.81 -9.29 5.53
CA ARG A 134 -6.65 -8.72 6.89
C ARG A 134 -6.10 -9.66 7.96
N VAL A 135 -4.77 -9.79 8.01
CA VAL A 135 -4.04 -9.84 9.29
C VAL A 135 -2.68 -9.17 9.08
N LEU A 136 -2.66 -7.84 9.11
CA LEU A 136 -1.46 -7.04 9.43
C LEU A 136 -1.84 -5.57 9.69
N VAL A 137 -2.88 -5.38 10.51
CA VAL A 137 -3.20 -4.10 11.17
C VAL A 137 -3.85 -4.48 12.49
N ARG A 138 -3.41 -3.86 13.60
CA ARG A 138 -3.59 -4.27 15.01
C ARG A 138 -2.54 -5.34 15.35
N TYR A 139 -1.54 -5.10 16.20
CA TYR A 139 -1.63 -4.59 17.56
C TYR A 139 -0.36 -3.82 17.95
N LYS A 140 -0.53 -2.61 18.51
CA LYS A 140 0.22 -2.09 19.67
C LYS A 140 -0.45 -0.78 20.13
N HIS A 141 -1.45 -0.94 20.98
CA HIS A 141 -1.87 0.04 21.98
C HIS A 141 -1.99 -0.71 23.29
N LYS A 142 -1.02 -0.51 24.17
CA LYS A 142 -1.16 -0.10 25.57
C LYS A 142 0.23 0.20 26.10
#